data_AF-A0A7C9F8J2-F1
#
_entry.id   AF-A0A7C9F8J2-F1
#
_cell.length_a   1.000
_cell.length_b   1.000
_cell.length_c   1.000
_cell.angle_alpha   90.00
_cell.angle_beta   90.00
_cell.angle_gamma   90.00
#
_symmetry.space_group_name_H-M   'P 1'
#
loop_
_entity.id
_entity.type
_entity.pdbx_description
1 polymer ?
#
loop_
_entity_poly.entity_id
_entity_poly.type
_entity_poly.pdbx_seq_one_letter_code
_entity_poly.pdbx_strand_id
1 'polypeptide(L)'
;MQLSLVELFPELNKGLFLDIFAKMTLDPRTRKPTLTTLNGQRVPGDFKIRCQHKYIGQFPEGTIYKLDVRLVNYKKGKPYFSAVQNRRIQRALEFFDHNMRIQRGFSPAVSVSTRMLQRRVELG
;
A
#
# COMPACT_ATOMS: atom_id res chain seq x y z
N MET A 1 1.07 12.98 24.51
CA MET A 1 2.07 13.53 23.57
C MET A 1 1.93 12.79 22.26
N GLN A 2 1.55 13.47 21.17
CA GLN A 2 1.46 12.86 19.84
C GLN A 2 2.82 13.02 19.17
N LEU A 3 3.58 11.94 19.07
CA LEU A 3 4.89 11.94 18.39
C LEU A 3 4.68 12.35 16.93
N SER A 4 5.54 13.22 16.42
CA SER A 4 5.50 13.60 15.02
C SER A 4 5.85 12.39 14.14
N LEU A 5 5.29 12.31 12.93
CA LEU A 5 5.54 11.19 12.01
C LEU A 5 7.05 11.01 11.69
N VAL A 6 7.81 12.08 11.88
CA VAL A 6 9.25 12.20 11.66
C VAL A 6 10.05 11.67 12.84
N GLU A 7 9.55 11.82 14.06
CA GLU A 7 10.15 11.22 15.27
C GLU A 7 10.04 9.69 15.24
N LEU A 8 8.94 9.17 14.68
CA LEU A 8 8.74 7.72 14.51
C LEU A 8 9.53 7.15 13.33
N PHE A 9 9.78 7.97 12.30
CA PHE A 9 10.51 7.57 11.10
C PHE A 9 11.54 8.65 10.73
N PRO A 10 12.72 8.67 11.38
CA PRO A 10 13.76 9.68 11.14
C PRO A 10 14.21 9.74 9.68
N GLU A 11 14.07 8.63 8.95
CA GLU A 11 14.41 8.52 7.54
C GLU A 11 13.58 9.41 6.62
N LEU A 12 12.41 9.90 7.07
CA LEU A 12 11.55 10.84 6.33
C LEU A 12 12.22 12.16 5.98
N ASN A 13 13.32 12.51 6.66
CA ASN A 13 14.15 13.66 6.30
C ASN A 13 14.84 13.51 4.92
N LYS A 14 15.03 12.28 4.43
CA LYS A 14 15.68 12.01 3.14
C LYS A 14 14.82 12.43 1.95
N GLY A 15 13.49 12.49 2.11
CA GLY A 15 12.53 12.93 1.10
C GLY A 15 12.36 12.00 -0.11
N LEU A 16 13.33 11.15 -0.44
CA LEU A 16 13.30 10.15 -1.52
C LEU A 16 13.62 8.75 -0.96
N PHE A 17 12.87 7.76 -1.42
CA PHE A 17 12.96 6.37 -1.01
C PHE A 17 12.96 5.49 -2.24
N LEU A 18 13.96 4.62 -2.33
CA LEU A 18 14.13 3.70 -3.44
C LEU A 18 13.59 2.32 -3.06
N ASP A 19 13.24 1.53 -4.07
CA ASP A 19 12.89 0.11 -3.92
C ASP A 19 11.77 -0.15 -2.90
N ILE A 20 10.76 0.73 -2.87
CA ILE A 20 9.61 0.57 -1.99
C ILE A 20 8.59 -0.38 -2.62
N PHE A 21 8.16 -1.35 -1.83
CA PHE A 21 7.09 -2.27 -2.17
C PHE A 21 5.73 -1.71 -1.75
N ALA A 22 4.77 -1.80 -2.66
CA ALA A 22 3.41 -1.34 -2.41
C ALA A 22 2.39 -2.33 -2.96
N LYS A 23 1.33 -2.55 -2.19
CA LYS A 23 0.18 -3.36 -2.62
C LYS A 23 -0.83 -2.46 -3.32
N MET A 24 -1.34 -2.92 -4.45
CA MET A 24 -2.50 -2.29 -5.07
C MET A 24 -3.77 -2.68 -4.34
N THR A 25 -4.55 -1.67 -3.96
CA THR A 25 -5.85 -1.80 -3.32
C THR A 25 -6.86 -0.98 -4.09
N LEU A 26 -8.15 -1.26 -3.92
CA LEU A 26 -9.22 -0.40 -4.44
C LEU A 26 -9.64 0.59 -3.35
N ASP A 27 -9.63 1.88 -3.67
CA ASP A 27 -10.13 2.88 -2.74
C ASP A 27 -11.63 2.60 -2.47
N PRO A 28 -12.06 2.44 -1.21
CA PRO A 28 -13.42 2.00 -0.90
C PRO A 28 -14.49 2.99 -1.34
N ARG A 29 -14.15 4.28 -1.43
CA ARG A 29 -15.09 5.35 -1.81
C ARG A 29 -15.17 5.50 -3.33
N THR A 30 -14.02 5.51 -3.99
CA THR A 30 -13.97 5.81 -5.43
C THR A 30 -13.86 4.59 -6.33
N ARG A 31 -13.64 3.40 -5.75
CA ARG A 31 -13.31 2.14 -6.45
C ARG A 31 -12.12 2.24 -7.40
N LYS A 32 -11.32 3.31 -7.30
CA LYS A 32 -10.14 3.51 -8.14
C LYS A 32 -8.94 2.74 -7.57
N PRO A 33 -8.09 2.17 -8.43
CA PRO A 33 -6.82 1.58 -8.00
C PRO A 33 -5.96 2.59 -7.26
N THR A 34 -5.39 2.18 -6.13
CA THR A 34 -4.44 2.95 -5.33
C THR A 34 -3.31 2.05 -4.84
N LEU A 35 -2.15 2.63 -4.54
CA LEU A 35 -1.03 1.90 -3.96
C LEU A 35 -0.89 2.26 -2.48
N THR A 36 -0.67 1.24 -1.65
CA THR A 36 -0.39 1.40 -0.22
C THR A 36 0.90 0.68 0.13
N THR A 37 1.80 1.36 0.86
CA THR A 37 3.06 0.78 1.32
C THR A 37 2.82 -0.47 2.18
N LEU A 38 3.70 -1.46 2.05
CA LEU A 38 3.72 -2.64 2.91
C LEU A 38 4.39 -2.32 4.26
N ASN A 39 4.01 -3.06 5.30
CA ASN A 39 4.67 -3.03 6.61
C ASN A 39 6.10 -3.60 6.54
N GLY A 40 6.94 -3.23 7.52
CA GLY A 40 8.31 -3.77 7.67
C GLY A 40 9.34 -3.16 6.72
N GLN A 41 9.02 -2.05 6.07
CA GLN A 41 9.93 -1.31 5.20
C GLN A 41 10.53 -0.09 5.91
N ARG A 42 11.47 0.59 5.24
CA ARG A 42 12.08 1.85 5.72
C ARG A 42 11.13 3.06 5.67
N VAL A 43 9.87 2.82 5.31
CA VAL A 43 8.79 3.81 5.25
C VAL A 43 7.60 3.30 6.07
N PRO A 44 6.73 4.20 6.59
CA PRO A 44 5.51 3.78 7.25
C PRO A 44 4.68 2.86 6.35
N GLY A 45 4.12 1.79 6.93
CA GLY A 45 3.13 0.96 6.26
C GLY A 45 1.78 1.67 6.12
N ASP A 46 0.93 1.15 5.24
CA ASP A 46 -0.42 1.66 4.95
C ASP A 46 -0.48 3.13 4.48
N PHE A 47 0.65 3.68 4.05
CA PHE A 47 0.73 5.00 3.45
C PHE A 47 0.32 4.94 1.99
N LYS A 48 -0.63 5.80 1.61
CA LYS A 48 -1.06 5.95 0.21
C LYS A 48 0.07 6.56 -0.62
N ILE A 49 0.33 5.93 -1.77
CA ILE A 49 1.24 6.43 -2.79
C ILE A 49 0.41 6.94 -3.96
N ARG A 50 0.53 8.25 -4.21
CA ARG A 50 -0.06 8.89 -5.39
C ARG A 50 0.65 8.36 -6.64
N CYS A 51 -0.14 7.82 -7.56
CA CYS A 51 0.33 7.32 -8.83
C CYS A 51 -0.76 7.40 -9.91
N GLN A 52 -0.40 7.23 -11.18
CA GLN A 52 -1.37 7.21 -12.27
C GLN A 52 -2.09 5.85 -12.32
N HIS A 53 -3.41 5.86 -12.12
CA HIS A 53 -4.22 4.63 -11.98
C HIS A 53 -4.08 3.67 -13.17
N LYS A 54 -3.91 4.18 -14.39
CA LYS A 54 -3.80 3.36 -15.61
C LYS A 54 -2.62 2.37 -15.63
N TYR A 55 -1.58 2.60 -14.83
CA TYR A 55 -0.41 1.71 -14.76
C TYR A 55 -0.50 0.66 -13.65
N ILE A 56 -1.38 0.89 -12.68
CA ILE A 56 -1.57 -0.05 -11.56
C ILE A 56 -2.88 -0.84 -11.67
N GLY A 57 -3.83 -0.35 -12.48
CA GLY A 57 -5.12 -0.99 -12.71
C GLY A 57 -5.12 -2.09 -13.77
N GLN A 58 -3.96 -2.40 -14.37
CA GLN A 58 -3.83 -3.47 -15.35
C GLN A 58 -3.83 -4.87 -14.72
N PHE A 59 -3.55 -4.93 -13.42
CA PHE A 59 -3.47 -6.17 -12.65
C PHE A 59 -4.52 -6.14 -11.52
N PRO A 60 -4.93 -7.30 -10.99
CA PRO A 60 -5.94 -7.38 -9.93
C PRO A 60 -5.49 -6.83 -8.59
N GLU A 61 -6.47 -6.50 -7.74
CA GLU A 61 -6.25 -6.07 -6.36
C GLU A 61 -5.35 -7.06 -5.60
N GLY A 62 -4.45 -6.53 -4.78
CA GLY A 62 -3.45 -7.29 -4.05
C GLY A 62 -2.13 -7.49 -4.78
N THR A 63 -2.04 -7.12 -6.07
CA THR A 63 -0.77 -7.10 -6.82
C THR A 63 0.25 -6.20 -6.14
N ILE A 64 1.47 -6.68 -5.98
CA ILE A 64 2.58 -5.97 -5.36
C ILE A 64 3.49 -5.39 -6.43
N TYR A 65 3.77 -4.09 -6.30
CA TYR A 65 4.61 -3.29 -7.16
C TYR A 65 5.88 -2.87 -6.44
N LYS A 66 6.96 -2.66 -7.19
CA LYS A 66 8.21 -2.09 -6.72
C LYS A 66 8.42 -0.75 -7.40
N LEU A 67 8.64 0.31 -6.62
CA LEU A 67 8.76 1.66 -7.14
C LEU A 67 9.53 2.58 -6.18
N ASP A 68 10.10 3.63 -6.77
CA ASP A 68 10.68 4.73 -6.01
C ASP A 68 9.60 5.75 -5.66
N VAL A 69 9.65 6.25 -4.43
CA VAL A 69 8.67 7.21 -3.91
C VAL A 69 9.35 8.42 -3.30
N ARG A 70 8.72 9.58 -3.48
CA ARG A 70 9.11 10.84 -2.86
C ARG A 70 8.08 11.22 -1.81
N LEU A 71 8.54 11.62 -0.63
CA LEU A 71 7.69 12.23 0.38
C LEU A 71 7.33 13.66 -0.06
N VAL A 72 6.04 13.95 -0.10
CA VAL A 72 5.48 15.23 -0.49
C VAL A 72 4.77 15.86 0.69
N ASN A 73 4.85 17.19 0.75
CA ASN A 73 4.09 18.04 1.66
C ASN A 73 4.44 17.87 3.15
N TYR A 74 5.73 17.91 3.48
CA TYR A 74 6.21 17.85 4.87
C TYR A 74 5.80 19.07 5.72
N LYS A 75 5.64 20.27 5.11
CA LYS A 75 5.57 21.55 5.85
C LYS A 75 4.18 22.17 6.05
N LYS A 76 3.18 21.83 5.23
CA LYS A 76 1.88 22.56 5.19
C LYS A 76 0.64 21.66 5.06
N GLY A 77 0.74 20.37 5.37
CA GLY A 77 -0.39 19.44 5.30
C GLY A 77 -0.05 18.03 5.75
N LYS A 78 -0.97 17.08 5.52
CA LYS A 78 -0.74 15.67 5.80
C LYS A 78 0.31 15.12 4.81
N PRO A 79 1.45 14.57 5.28
CA PRO A 79 2.48 14.05 4.39
C PRO A 79 1.95 12.86 3.59
N TYR A 80 2.35 12.74 2.34
CA TYR A 80 1.99 11.62 1.47
C TYR A 80 3.14 11.24 0.54
N PHE A 81 3.13 10.01 0.05
CA PHE A 81 4.11 9.58 -0.95
C PHE A 81 3.59 9.82 -2.37
N SER A 82 4.48 10.20 -3.28
CA SER A 82 4.23 10.22 -4.72
C SER A 82 5.25 9.32 -5.41
N ALA A 83 4.79 8.47 -6.33
CA ALA A 83 5.70 7.70 -7.17
C ALA A 83 6.57 8.66 -8.00
N VAL A 84 7.87 8.38 -8.07
CA VAL A 84 8.84 9.19 -8.83
C VAL A 84 8.62 8.99 -10.32
N GLN A 85 8.59 7.73 -10.77
CA GLN A 85 8.34 7.36 -12.16
C GLN A 85 6.91 6.84 -12.35
N ASN A 86 5.95 7.76 -12.34
CA ASN A 86 4.52 7.46 -12.48
C ASN A 86 4.13 6.66 -13.74
N ARG A 87 5.01 6.58 -14.75
CA ARG A 87 4.76 5.92 -16.04
C ARG A 87 5.47 4.58 -16.21
N ARG A 88 6.33 4.19 -15.26
CA ARG A 88 7.14 2.96 -15.32
C ARG A 88 7.03 2.17 -14.02
N ILE A 89 5.80 2.02 -13.54
CA ILE A 89 5.52 1.22 -12.35
C ILE A 89 5.52 -0.25 -12.77
N GLN A 90 6.38 -1.06 -12.16
CA GLN A 90 6.54 -2.46 -12.48
C GLN A 90 6.11 -3.32 -11.29
N ARG A 91 5.56 -4.50 -11.59
CA ARG A 91 5.30 -5.52 -10.58
C ARG A 91 6.61 -5.91 -9.92
N ALA A 92 6.59 -6.12 -8.62
CA ALA A 92 7.77 -6.57 -7.89
C ALA A 92 8.11 -8.01 -8.31
N LEU A 93 9.35 -8.22 -8.75
CA LEU A 93 9.86 -9.55 -9.12
C LEU A 93 10.03 -10.43 -7.87
N GLU A 94 10.36 -9.80 -6.75
CA GLU A 94 10.47 -10.41 -5.42
C GLU A 94 9.16 -11.03 -4.95
N PHE A 95 8.04 -10.58 -5.51
CA PHE A 95 6.70 -11.09 -5.23
C PHE A 95 6.09 -11.79 -6.45
N PHE A 96 6.92 -12.36 -7.34
CA PHE A 96 6.45 -13.01 -8.56
C PHE A 96 5.39 -14.09 -8.28
N ASP A 97 5.68 -15.05 -7.39
CA ASP A 97 4.75 -16.14 -7.08
C ASP A 97 3.43 -15.63 -6.49
N HIS A 98 3.51 -14.65 -5.59
CA HIS A 98 2.33 -13.99 -5.02
C HIS A 98 1.49 -13.32 -6.11
N ASN A 99 2.13 -12.51 -6.95
CA ASN A 99 1.47 -11.79 -8.04
C ASN A 99 0.84 -12.75 -9.05
N MET A 100 1.51 -13.86 -9.36
CA MET A 100 0.97 -14.90 -10.24
C MET A 100 -0.23 -15.61 -9.63
N ARG A 101 -0.22 -15.91 -8.33
CA ARG A 101 -1.38 -16.50 -7.63
C ARG A 101 -2.59 -15.57 -7.70
N ILE A 102 -2.42 -14.29 -7.39
CA ILE A 102 -3.51 -13.30 -7.47
C ILE A 102 -4.02 -13.19 -8.91
N GLN A 103 -3.14 -13.11 -9.90
CA GLN A 103 -3.53 -13.02 -11.32
C GLN A 103 -4.34 -14.23 -11.78
N ARG A 104 -4.07 -15.41 -11.24
CA ARG A 104 -4.81 -16.65 -11.51
C ARG A 104 -6.09 -16.80 -10.68
N GLY A 105 -6.44 -15.82 -9.84
CA GLY A 105 -7.62 -15.87 -8.97
C GLY A 105 -7.42 -16.65 -7.67
N PHE A 106 -6.21 -17.11 -7.37
CA PHE A 106 -5.87 -17.74 -6.10
C PHE A 106 -5.49 -16.66 -5.08
N SER A 107 -6.49 -15.97 -4.54
CA SER A 107 -6.27 -15.10 -3.38
C SER A 107 -6.08 -15.96 -2.14
N PRO A 108 -4.99 -15.80 -1.34
CA PRO A 108 -5.00 -16.33 0.01
C PRO A 108 -6.18 -15.68 0.72
N ALA A 109 -7.08 -16.52 1.24
CA ALA A 109 -8.24 -16.07 1.98
C ALA A 109 -7.79 -15.01 2.99
N VAL A 110 -8.33 -13.80 2.87
CA VAL A 110 -8.23 -12.80 3.92
C VAL A 110 -8.67 -13.53 5.18
N SER A 111 -7.75 -13.73 6.14
CA SER A 111 -8.11 -14.21 7.46
C SER A 111 -9.02 -13.15 8.05
N VAL A 112 -10.33 -13.35 7.89
CA VAL A 112 -11.35 -12.56 8.55
C VAL A 112 -11.04 -12.70 10.03
N SER A 113 -10.59 -11.61 10.63
CA SER A 113 -10.38 -11.51 12.07
C SER A 113 -11.64 -12.04 12.76
N THR A 114 -11.48 -13.09 13.55
CA THR A 114 -12.49 -13.88 14.26
C THR A 114 -13.14 -13.09 15.41
N ARG A 115 -13.53 -11.83 15.17
CA ARG A 115 -14.19 -10.95 16.15
C ARG A 115 -15.63 -10.57 15.78
N MET A 116 -16.19 -11.08 14.68
CA MET A 116 -17.60 -10.83 14.33
C MET A 116 -18.52 -12.07 14.36
N LEU A 117 -18.08 -13.19 14.94
CA LEU A 117 -18.90 -14.42 15.05
C LEU A 117 -19.40 -14.74 16.47
N GLN A 118 -19.25 -13.83 17.43
CA GLN A 118 -19.71 -14.05 18.81
C GLN A 118 -21.02 -13.34 19.19
N ARG A 119 -21.71 -12.65 18.27
CA ARG A 119 -23.00 -11.99 18.56
C ARG A 119 -24.25 -12.75 18.08
N ARG A 120 -24.11 -14.00 17.63
CA ARG A 120 -25.24 -14.79 17.11
C ARG A 120 -25.55 -16.07 17.90
N VAL A 121 -24.95 -16.24 19.08
CA VAL A 121 -25.18 -17.40 19.97
C VAL A 121 -26.01 -17.03 21.22
N GLU A 122 -26.38 -15.77 21.42
CA GLU A 122 -27.13 -15.34 22.62
C GLU A 122 -28.64 -15.08 22.37
N LEU A 123 -29.22 -15.58 21.28
CA LEU A 123 -30.67 -15.51 21.03
C LEU A 123 -31.24 -16.86 20.55
N GLY A 124 -30.83 -17.94 21.22
CA GLY A 124 -31.46 -19.26 21.14
C GLY A 124 -31.98 -19.65 22.51
#